data_AF-A0A4Q3YHK4-F1
#
_entry.id   AF-A0A4Q3YHK4-F1
#
_cell.length_a   1.000
_cell.length_b   1.000
_cell.length_c   1.000
_cell.angle_alpha   90.00
_cell.angle_beta   90.00
_cell.angle_gamma   90.00
#
_symmetry.space_group_name_H-M   'P 1'
#
loop_
_entity.id
_entity.type
_entity.pdbx_description
1 polymer ?
#
loop_
_entity_poly.entity_id
_entity_poly.type
_entity_poly.pdbx_seq_one_letter_code
_entity_poly.pdbx_strand_id
1 'polypeptide(L)'
;MMAKVAPPSKLPPFSLLDEPLLSFSPSDPEQVDVHPLRGLVNLGPFSKGSFGGYTSHVRIATIGPESAFKARGDLMRSLQQVHRATDRS
;
A
#
# COMPACT_ATOMS: atom_id res chain seq x y z
N MET A 1 46.55 33.35 -14.52
CA MET A 1 46.01 31.97 -14.50
C MET A 1 44.51 32.07 -14.74
N MET A 2 44.00 31.57 -15.87
CA MET A 2 42.56 31.57 -16.15
C MET A 2 41.97 30.21 -15.76
N ALA A 3 40.93 30.21 -14.95
CA ALA A 3 40.24 29.00 -14.50
C ALA A 3 39.59 28.29 -15.70
N LYS A 4 39.88 26.99 -15.84
CA LYS A 4 39.31 26.13 -16.88
C LYS A 4 37.83 25.89 -16.57
N VAL A 5 36.95 26.43 -17.42
CA VAL A 5 35.51 26.18 -17.34
C VAL A 5 35.25 24.69 -17.62
N ALA A 6 34.63 24.00 -16.68
CA ALA A 6 34.23 22.61 -16.87
C ALA A 6 33.17 22.53 -17.98
N PRO A 7 33.23 21.51 -18.88
CA PRO A 7 32.23 21.36 -19.92
C PRO A 7 30.83 21.17 -19.32
N PRO A 8 29.78 21.69 -19.96
CA PRO A 8 28.41 21.57 -19.46
C PRO A 8 28.00 20.09 -19.33
N SER A 9 27.31 19.76 -18.24
CA SER A 9 26.73 18.44 -18.01
C SER A 9 25.82 18.03 -19.17
N LYS A 10 25.95 16.77 -19.62
CA LYS A 10 25.06 16.19 -20.65
C LYS A 10 23.71 15.71 -20.10
N LEU A 11 23.55 15.68 -18.77
CA LEU A 11 22.31 15.29 -18.12
C LEU A 11 21.52 16.54 -17.72
N PRO A 12 20.19 16.53 -17.90
CA PRO A 12 19.35 17.62 -17.43
C PRO A 12 19.48 17.76 -15.90
N PRO A 13 19.39 18.99 -15.37
CA PRO A 13 19.53 19.25 -13.93
C PRO A 13 18.41 18.61 -13.10
N PHE A 14 17.27 18.30 -13.72
CA PHE A 14 16.21 17.50 -13.15
C PHE A 14 15.44 16.78 -14.27
N SER A 15 14.87 15.63 -13.95
CA SER A 15 13.91 14.92 -14.79
C SER A 15 12.69 14.58 -13.94
N LEU A 16 11.50 14.89 -14.43
CA LEU A 16 10.27 14.41 -13.83
C LEU A 16 10.07 12.95 -14.25
N LEU A 17 9.83 12.09 -13.27
CA LEU A 17 9.45 10.70 -13.50
C LEU A 17 7.94 10.62 -13.45
N ASP A 18 7.36 9.79 -14.34
CA ASP A 18 5.96 9.45 -14.26
C ASP A 18 5.67 8.67 -12.96
N GLU A 19 4.44 8.77 -12.48
CA GLU A 19 4.01 7.97 -11.34
C GLU A 19 4.06 6.47 -11.71
N PRO A 20 4.64 5.61 -10.85
CA PRO A 20 4.81 4.20 -11.16
C PRO A 20 3.47 3.47 -11.12
N LEU A 21 3.28 2.53 -12.05
CA LEU A 21 2.17 1.58 -12.00
C LEU A 21 2.47 0.50 -10.94
N LEU A 22 1.58 0.36 -9.95
CA LEU A 22 1.70 -0.67 -8.92
C LEU A 22 0.98 -1.93 -9.38
N SER A 23 1.64 -3.09 -9.30
CA SER A 23 1.04 -4.38 -9.62
C SER A 23 0.31 -4.99 -8.42
N PHE A 24 -0.86 -5.56 -8.68
CA PHE A 24 -1.73 -6.24 -7.71
C PHE A 24 -1.99 -7.71 -8.09
N SER A 25 -1.19 -8.28 -9.01
CA SER A 25 -1.24 -9.69 -9.37
C SER A 25 0.12 -10.22 -9.85
N PRO A 26 0.55 -11.42 -9.41
CA PRO A 26 1.79 -12.03 -9.87
C PRO A 26 1.69 -12.61 -11.29
N SER A 27 0.47 -12.85 -11.78
CA SER A 27 0.22 -13.55 -13.05
C SER A 27 -0.55 -12.73 -14.08
N ASP A 28 -1.13 -11.61 -13.68
CA ASP A 28 -1.94 -10.75 -14.54
C ASP A 28 -1.33 -9.34 -14.62
N PRO A 29 -0.69 -8.98 -15.74
CA PRO A 29 -0.03 -7.69 -15.89
C PRO A 29 -1.01 -6.51 -15.98
N GLU A 30 -2.29 -6.75 -16.25
CA GLU A 30 -3.31 -5.69 -16.37
C GLU A 30 -3.88 -5.27 -15.01
N GLN A 31 -3.62 -6.04 -13.94
CA GLN A 31 -4.02 -5.69 -12.58
C GLN A 31 -3.05 -4.68 -11.96
N VAL A 32 -3.10 -3.46 -12.49
CA VAL A 32 -2.28 -2.33 -12.05
C VAL A 32 -3.13 -1.12 -11.66
N ASP A 33 -2.65 -0.33 -10.70
CA ASP A 33 -3.18 1.01 -10.41
C ASP A 33 -2.04 1.91 -9.95
N VAL A 34 -2.09 3.20 -10.30
CA VAL A 34 -1.16 4.21 -9.81
C VAL A 34 -1.40 4.50 -8.32
N HIS A 35 -2.65 4.43 -7.87
CA HIS A 35 -3.05 4.79 -6.51
C HIS A 35 -3.12 3.55 -5.60
N PRO A 36 -2.28 3.44 -4.56
CA PRO A 36 -2.18 2.22 -3.75
C PRO A 36 -3.52 1.79 -3.13
N LEU A 37 -4.22 2.72 -2.48
CA LEU A 37 -5.47 2.39 -1.78
C LEU A 37 -6.62 2.08 -2.75
N ARG A 38 -6.68 2.78 -3.90
CA ARG A 38 -7.68 2.50 -4.93
C ARG A 38 -7.44 1.13 -5.56
N GLY A 39 -6.19 0.80 -5.85
CA GLY A 39 -5.78 -0.51 -6.34
C GLY A 39 -6.12 -1.62 -5.34
N LEU A 40 -5.83 -1.44 -4.04
CA LEU A 40 -6.22 -2.41 -3.01
C LEU A 40 -7.73 -2.62 -2.91
N VAL A 41 -8.53 -1.56 -3.00
CA VAL A 41 -10.00 -1.66 -2.95
C VAL A 41 -10.57 -2.37 -4.17
N ASN A 42 -10.05 -2.07 -5.37
CA ASN A 42 -10.59 -2.59 -6.63
C ASN A 42 -10.03 -3.97 -7.02
N LEU A 43 -8.74 -4.20 -6.75
CA LEU A 43 -7.98 -5.37 -7.22
C LEU A 43 -7.57 -6.29 -6.07
N GLY A 44 -7.57 -5.84 -4.81
CA GLY A 44 -7.09 -6.63 -3.68
C GLY A 44 -5.56 -6.69 -3.59
N PRO A 45 -4.99 -7.43 -2.61
CA PRO A 45 -3.54 -7.52 -2.44
C PRO A 45 -2.90 -8.39 -3.52
N PHE A 46 -1.64 -8.08 -3.85
CA PHE A 46 -0.84 -8.84 -4.83
C PHE A 46 -0.83 -10.35 -4.59
N SER A 47 -0.70 -10.78 -3.34
CA SER A 47 -0.63 -12.20 -2.97
C SER A 47 -1.99 -12.89 -2.81
N LYS A 48 -3.12 -12.28 -3.23
CA LYS A 48 -4.46 -12.85 -3.02
C LYS A 48 -4.62 -14.28 -3.54
N GLY A 49 -4.00 -14.61 -4.67
CA GLY A 49 -4.09 -15.94 -5.29
C GLY A 49 -3.29 -17.02 -4.56
N SER A 50 -2.22 -16.66 -3.84
CA SER A 50 -1.36 -17.60 -3.12
C SER A 50 -1.68 -17.69 -1.63
N PHE A 51 -2.14 -16.58 -1.01
CA PHE A 51 -2.38 -16.52 0.43
C PHE A 51 -3.60 -17.32 0.87
N GLY A 52 -4.69 -17.31 0.09
CA GLY A 52 -5.92 -18.04 0.40
C GLY A 52 -5.73 -19.56 0.46
N GLY A 53 -4.78 -20.11 -0.29
CA GLY A 53 -4.41 -21.52 -0.24
C GLY A 53 -3.54 -21.89 0.97
N TYR A 54 -2.84 -20.92 1.56
CA TYR A 54 -1.92 -21.15 2.69
C TYR A 54 -2.61 -21.02 4.05
N THR A 55 -3.46 -20.00 4.24
CA THR A 55 -4.24 -19.85 5.46
C THR A 55 -5.60 -19.21 5.19
N SER A 56 -6.66 -20.02 5.26
CA SER A 56 -8.03 -19.53 5.09
C SER A 56 -8.57 -18.77 6.29
N HIS A 57 -7.90 -18.86 7.45
CA HIS A 57 -8.34 -18.26 8.70
C HIS A 57 -7.16 -17.70 9.51
N VAL A 58 -7.19 -16.39 9.76
CA VAL A 58 -6.20 -15.71 10.62
C VAL A 58 -6.73 -15.65 12.06
N ARG A 59 -5.95 -16.16 13.02
CA ARG A 59 -6.25 -16.04 14.45
C ARG A 59 -5.45 -14.89 15.04
N ILE A 60 -6.13 -13.98 15.73
CA ILE A 60 -5.51 -12.79 16.32
C ILE A 60 -5.63 -12.87 17.84
N ALA A 61 -4.50 -12.94 18.54
CA ALA A 61 -4.45 -12.78 19.98
C ALA A 61 -4.38 -11.29 20.33
N THR A 62 -5.16 -10.85 21.31
CA THR A 62 -5.17 -9.46 21.76
C THR A 62 -4.77 -9.39 23.23
N ILE A 63 -3.79 -8.54 23.56
CA ILE A 63 -3.24 -8.38 24.90
C ILE A 63 -3.33 -6.89 25.26
N GLY A 64 -3.77 -6.60 26.48
CA GLY A 64 -3.88 -5.24 26.98
C GLY A 64 -4.42 -5.21 28.41
N PRO A 65 -4.46 -4.03 29.04
CA PRO A 65 -4.98 -3.89 30.39
C PRO A 65 -6.45 -4.30 30.47
N GLU A 66 -6.86 -4.86 31.62
CA GLU A 66 -8.22 -5.33 31.85
C GLU A 66 -9.25 -4.21 31.63
N SER A 67 -8.93 -2.99 32.08
CA SER A 67 -9.76 -1.80 31.91
C SER A 67 -10.12 -1.47 30.46
N ALA A 68 -9.31 -1.92 29.49
CA ALA A 68 -9.52 -1.69 28.07
C ALA A 68 -10.21 -2.86 27.33
N PHE A 69 -10.69 -3.89 28.05
CA PHE A 69 -11.28 -5.09 27.42
C PHE A 69 -12.36 -4.76 26.40
N LYS A 70 -13.31 -3.89 26.76
CA LYS A 70 -14.42 -3.49 25.89
C LYS A 70 -13.95 -2.69 24.68
N ALA A 71 -13.15 -1.65 24.90
CA ALA A 71 -12.60 -0.81 23.82
C ALA A 71 -11.77 -1.62 22.81
N ARG A 72 -11.00 -2.60 23.29
CA ARG A 72 -10.26 -3.53 22.44
C ARG A 72 -11.18 -4.43 21.62
N GLY A 73 -12.25 -4.93 22.23
CA GLY A 73 -13.29 -5.69 21.53
C GLY A 73 -13.97 -4.87 20.43
N ASP A 74 -14.29 -3.60 20.72
CA ASP A 74 -14.89 -2.68 19.76
C ASP A 74 -13.94 -2.36 18.59
N LEU A 75 -12.64 -2.19 18.86
CA LEU A 75 -11.61 -2.03 17.83
C LEU A 75 -11.49 -3.28 16.95
N MET A 76 -11.43 -4.48 17.54
CA MET A 76 -11.35 -5.71 16.75
C MET A 76 -12.59 -5.91 15.88
N ARG A 77 -13.76 -5.52 16.38
CA ARG A 77 -15.01 -5.56 15.61
C ARG A 77 -14.98 -4.53 14.47
N SER A 78 -14.47 -3.33 14.72
CA SER A 78 -14.36 -2.31 13.65
C SER A 78 -13.42 -2.78 12.55
N LEU A 79 -12.27 -3.38 12.88
CA LEU A 79 -11.33 -3.90 11.88
C LEU A 79 -11.91 -5.00 10.96
N GLN A 80 -12.93 -5.73 11.42
CA GLN A 80 -13.61 -6.74 10.62
C GLN A 80 -14.65 -6.16 9.65
N GLN A 81 -15.02 -4.89 9.80
CA GLN A 81 -16.00 -4.24 8.94
C GLN A 81 -15.36 -3.71 7.66
N VAL A 82 -16.15 -3.67 6.58
CA VAL A 82 -15.75 -3.01 5.34
C VAL A 82 -15.78 -1.49 5.57
N HIS A 83 -14.61 -0.86 5.60
CA HIS A 83 -14.48 0.59 5.71
C HIS A 83 -14.52 1.25 4.34
N ARG A 84 -15.31 2.30 4.19
CA ARG A 84 -15.21 3.22 3.06
C ARG A 84 -14.29 4.37 3.47
N ALA A 85 -13.32 4.69 2.63
CA ALA A 85 -12.50 5.88 2.83
C ALA A 85 -13.40 7.13 2.71
N THR A 86 -13.80 7.70 3.85
CA THR A 86 -14.62 8.91 3.95
C THR A 86 -13.80 10.17 4.18
N ASP A 87 -12.48 10.07 4.19
CA ASP A 87 -11.56 11.20 4.40
C ASP A 87 -11.44 12.05 3.12
N ARG A 88 -12.55 12.69 2.76
CA ARG A 88 -12.64 13.81 1.82
C ARG A 88 -13.68 14.78 2.36
N SER A 89 -13.24 15.72 3.17
CA SER A 89 -13.94 16.97 3.48
C SER A 89 -12.93 18.10 3.43
#